data_AF-A0A1W6K046-F1
#
_entry.id   AF-A0A1W6K046-F1
#
_cell.length_a   1.000
_cell.length_b   1.000
_cell.length_c   1.000
_cell.angle_alpha   90.00
_cell.angle_beta   90.00
_cell.angle_gamma   90.00
#
_symmetry.space_group_name_H-M   'P 1'
#
loop_
_entity.id
_entity.type
_entity.pdbx_description
1 polymer ?
#
loop_
_entity_poly.entity_id
_entity_poly.type
_entity_poly.pdbx_seq_one_letter_code
_entity_poly.pdbx_strand_id
1 'polypeptide(L)'
;MINIGQILLLSSSLASLTYFLGTLIMALPIPLYGIKKWGTRLITDGIYSAIWINIYGTIISVMQYINSLLGVSWSYYYQWIYAVLVEEVDLYAIIRTVYVAASISQDPALTVFLAPLSFIFSFLTGLITTTETLLVISNVVYEYAPVFVVLGILFLSIPFRIGRSVGGSLIAFGVVFYSALPYLPQFLTSLGINILNISVSGNDITNTVNFLITQAIPLLVEGTLVFPIAYLIILSGITIGLGSAITGYSSRMPIPIEIF
;
A
#
# COMPACT_ATOMS: atom_id res chain seq x y z
N MET A 1 3.73 -22.39 3.13
CA MET A 1 4.54 -21.21 3.53
C MET A 1 5.62 -21.02 2.48
N ILE A 2 5.71 -19.85 1.86
CA ILE A 2 6.78 -19.56 0.89
C ILE A 2 8.09 -19.43 1.66
N ASN A 3 9.05 -20.30 1.40
CA ASN A 3 10.35 -20.23 2.05
C ASN A 3 11.26 -19.23 1.32
N ILE A 4 11.52 -18.09 1.95
CA ILE A 4 12.37 -17.01 1.42
C ILE A 4 13.74 -17.53 0.98
N GLY A 5 14.35 -18.42 1.77
CA GLY A 5 15.66 -18.99 1.48
C GLY A 5 15.65 -19.83 0.19
N GLN A 6 14.57 -20.58 -0.06
CA GLN A 6 14.45 -21.36 -1.30
C GLN A 6 14.33 -20.46 -2.53
N ILE A 7 13.62 -19.34 -2.44
CA ILE A 7 13.51 -18.41 -3.56
C ILE A 7 14.84 -17.70 -3.83
N LEU A 8 15.57 -17.28 -2.78
CA LEU A 8 16.90 -16.69 -2.95
C LEU A 8 17.89 -17.68 -3.55
N LEU A 9 17.83 -18.96 -3.14
CA LEU A 9 18.64 -20.02 -3.73
C LEU A 9 18.31 -20.23 -5.21
N LEU A 10 17.02 -20.23 -5.57
CA LEU A 10 16.59 -20.32 -6.97
C LEU A 10 17.05 -19.10 -7.78
N SER A 11 16.95 -17.91 -7.20
CA SER A 11 17.44 -16.65 -7.77
C SER A 11 18.95 -16.70 -8.02
N SER A 12 19.71 -17.29 -7.11
CA SER A 12 21.17 -17.49 -7.23
C SER A 12 21.54 -18.47 -8.34
N SER A 13 20.83 -19.60 -8.43
CA SER A 13 20.99 -20.57 -9.51
C SER A 13 20.69 -19.96 -10.88
N LEU A 14 19.63 -19.15 -10.98
CA LEU A 14 19.29 -18.42 -12.21
C LEU A 14 20.31 -17.35 -12.57
N ALA A 15 20.81 -16.59 -11.58
CA ALA A 15 21.86 -15.60 -11.79
C ALA A 15 23.15 -16.25 -12.32
N SER A 16 23.55 -17.37 -11.71
CA SER A 16 24.71 -18.17 -12.12
C SER A 16 24.53 -18.74 -13.53
N LEU A 17 23.36 -19.31 -13.84
CA LEU A 17 23.03 -19.78 -15.18
C LEU A 17 23.13 -18.66 -16.22
N THR A 18 22.60 -17.48 -15.91
CA THR A 18 22.64 -16.30 -16.79
C THR A 18 24.08 -15.86 -17.05
N TYR A 19 24.92 -15.87 -16.03
CA TYR A 19 26.34 -15.57 -16.14
C TYR A 19 27.07 -16.61 -17.02
N PHE A 20 26.85 -17.90 -16.78
CA PHE A 20 27.47 -18.98 -17.57
C PHE A 20 27.02 -18.99 -19.04
N LEU A 21 25.75 -18.71 -19.32
CA LEU A 21 25.28 -18.54 -20.70
C LEU A 21 25.99 -17.36 -21.37
N GLY A 22 26.15 -16.25 -20.65
CA GLY A 22 26.85 -15.08 -21.14
C GLY A 22 28.33 -15.34 -21.48
N THR A 23 29.07 -16.03 -20.60
CA THR A 23 30.47 -16.38 -20.83
C THR A 23 30.63 -17.40 -21.96
N LEU A 24 29.73 -18.38 -22.07
CA LEU A 24 29.73 -19.37 -23.15
C LEU A 24 29.50 -18.71 -24.51
N ILE A 25 28.54 -17.79 -24.61
CA ILE A 25 28.30 -16.98 -25.83
C ILE A 25 29.54 -16.17 -26.21
N MET A 26 30.27 -15.64 -25.22
CA MET A 26 31.47 -14.85 -25.47
C MET A 26 32.67 -15.71 -25.88
N ALA A 27 32.74 -16.95 -25.40
CA ALA A 27 33.77 -17.94 -25.74
C ALA A 27 33.57 -18.59 -27.12
N LEU A 28 32.39 -18.46 -27.73
CA LEU A 28 32.13 -19.04 -29.05
C LEU A 28 33.09 -18.45 -30.11
N PRO A 29 33.67 -19.30 -30.99
CA PRO A 29 34.56 -18.87 -32.07
C PRO A 29 33.77 -18.28 -33.27
N ILE A 30 32.67 -17.57 -33.01
CA ILE A 30 31.81 -16.97 -34.03
C ILE A 30 31.93 -15.44 -33.96
N PRO A 31 32.44 -14.76 -35.00
CA PRO A 31 32.64 -13.30 -35.00
C PRO A 31 31.37 -12.51 -35.32
N LEU A 32 30.19 -12.94 -34.82
CA LEU A 32 28.95 -12.20 -34.98
C LEU A 32 28.81 -11.17 -33.86
N TYR A 33 28.96 -9.88 -34.22
CA TYR A 33 28.88 -8.75 -33.29
C TYR A 33 27.60 -8.76 -32.46
N GLY A 34 26.46 -9.08 -33.08
CA GLY A 34 25.17 -9.20 -32.40
C GLY A 34 25.19 -10.21 -31.26
N ILE A 35 25.70 -11.42 -31.52
CA ILE A 35 25.75 -12.52 -30.55
C ILE A 35 26.72 -12.18 -29.39
N LYS A 36 27.89 -11.61 -29.70
CA LYS A 36 28.86 -11.20 -28.65
C LYS A 36 28.31 -10.09 -27.75
N LYS A 37 27.48 -9.20 -28.29
CA LYS A 37 26.77 -8.17 -27.49
C LYS A 37 25.76 -8.78 -26.52
N TRP A 38 25.14 -9.91 -26.87
CA TRP A 38 24.27 -10.64 -25.93
C TRP A 38 25.07 -11.31 -24.82
N GLY A 39 26.23 -11.88 -25.13
CA GLY A 39 27.12 -12.49 -24.13
C GLY A 39 27.53 -11.49 -23.03
N THR A 40 28.06 -10.33 -23.43
CA THR A 40 28.43 -9.25 -22.49
C THR A 40 27.23 -8.75 -21.67
N ARG A 41 26.04 -8.62 -22.28
CA ARG A 41 24.82 -8.23 -21.56
C ARG A 41 24.40 -9.27 -20.51
N LEU A 42 24.38 -10.55 -20.86
CA LEU A 42 24.00 -11.63 -19.94
C LEU A 42 24.98 -11.75 -18.76
N ILE A 43 26.29 -11.55 -19.00
CA ILE A 43 27.29 -11.47 -17.93
C ILE A 43 26.94 -10.33 -16.96
N THR A 44 26.67 -9.12 -17.48
CA THR A 44 26.32 -7.97 -16.62
C THR A 44 25.03 -8.19 -15.84
N ASP A 45 24.04 -8.86 -16.45
CA ASP A 45 22.76 -9.15 -15.78
C ASP A 45 22.90 -10.24 -14.70
N GLY A 46 23.74 -11.25 -14.93
CA GLY A 46 24.08 -12.26 -13.92
C GLY A 46 24.79 -11.66 -12.71
N ILE A 47 25.74 -10.75 -12.94
CA ILE A 47 26.41 -10.01 -11.85
C ILE A 47 25.41 -9.10 -11.12
N TYR A 48 24.57 -8.37 -11.86
CA TYR A 48 23.59 -7.47 -11.28
C TYR A 48 22.61 -8.20 -10.36
N SER A 49 22.05 -9.32 -10.80
CA SER A 49 21.16 -10.15 -10.00
C SER A 49 21.87 -10.76 -8.78
N ALA A 50 23.13 -11.19 -8.92
CA ALA A 50 23.93 -11.66 -7.79
C ALA A 50 24.13 -10.58 -6.71
N ILE A 51 24.35 -9.31 -7.10
CA ILE A 51 24.43 -8.19 -6.15
C ILE A 51 23.12 -8.05 -5.38
N TRP A 52 21.98 -8.03 -6.07
CA TRP A 52 20.66 -7.92 -5.45
C TRP A 52 20.35 -9.03 -4.44
N ILE A 53 20.77 -10.26 -4.74
CA ILE A 53 20.63 -11.40 -3.82
C ILE A 53 21.44 -11.17 -2.54
N ASN A 54 22.68 -10.69 -2.66
CA ASN A 54 23.56 -10.47 -1.50
C ASN A 54 23.11 -9.30 -0.63
N ILE A 55 22.51 -8.25 -1.22
CA ILE A 55 22.02 -7.08 -0.48
C ILE A 55 20.60 -7.26 0.08
N TYR A 56 19.95 -8.41 -0.11
CA TYR A 56 18.58 -8.64 0.38
C TYR A 56 18.41 -8.29 1.87
N GLY A 57 19.28 -8.79 2.74
CA GLY A 57 19.22 -8.48 4.17
C GLY A 57 19.43 -7.00 4.47
N THR A 58 20.27 -6.33 3.68
CA THR A 58 20.47 -4.88 3.76
C THR A 58 19.21 -4.12 3.36
N ILE A 59 18.48 -4.56 2.32
CA ILE A 59 17.20 -3.93 1.91
C ILE A 59 16.20 -3.97 3.06
N ILE A 60 16.02 -5.13 3.68
CA ILE A 60 15.11 -5.27 4.83
C ILE A 60 15.53 -4.37 6.00
N SER A 61 16.83 -4.27 6.26
CA SER A 61 17.37 -3.39 7.31
C SER A 61 17.14 -1.91 6.98
N VAL A 62 17.29 -1.52 5.71
CA VAL A 62 17.02 -0.16 5.24
C VAL A 62 15.54 0.18 5.39
N MET A 63 14.63 -0.75 5.09
CA MET A 63 13.18 -0.55 5.30
C MET A 63 12.85 -0.25 6.77
N GLN A 64 13.46 -0.98 7.70
CA GLN A 64 13.30 -0.73 9.14
C GLN A 64 13.97 0.59 9.58
N TYR A 65 15.12 0.91 8.99
CA TYR A 65 15.81 2.17 9.26
C TYR A 65 14.99 3.39 8.81
N ILE A 66 14.36 3.34 7.64
CA ILE A 66 13.45 4.40 7.16
C ILE A 66 12.30 4.59 8.16
N ASN A 67 11.68 3.51 8.65
CA ASN A 67 10.64 3.61 9.69
C ASN A 67 11.14 4.35 10.93
N SER A 68 12.36 4.02 11.39
CA SER A 68 12.96 4.69 12.54
C SER A 68 13.24 6.17 12.31
N LEU A 69 13.65 6.56 11.10
CA LEU A 69 13.89 7.95 10.72
C LEU A 69 12.60 8.76 10.64
N LEU A 70 11.53 8.14 10.15
CA LEU A 70 10.20 8.76 10.11
C LEU A 70 9.55 8.84 11.50
N GLY A 71 10.11 8.15 12.51
CA GLY A 71 9.53 8.06 13.85
C GLY A 71 8.27 7.22 13.90
N VAL A 72 8.10 6.30 12.94
CA VAL A 72 6.87 5.56 12.71
C VAL A 72 7.02 4.10 13.15
N SER A 73 5.95 3.54 13.71
CA SER A 73 5.86 2.10 13.98
C SER A 73 4.58 1.50 13.41
N TRP A 74 4.69 0.27 12.90
CA TRP A 74 3.52 -0.50 12.45
C TRP A 74 2.52 -0.74 13.57
N SER A 75 2.98 -0.92 14.81
CA SER A 75 2.09 -1.09 15.96
C SER A 75 1.24 0.16 16.21
N TYR A 76 1.84 1.35 16.13
CA TYR A 76 1.10 2.60 16.28
C TYR A 76 0.07 2.77 15.16
N TYR A 77 0.49 2.48 13.92
CA TYR A 77 -0.40 2.56 12.76
C TYR A 77 -1.63 1.65 12.88
N TYR A 78 -1.45 0.38 13.29
CA TYR A 78 -2.58 -0.52 13.50
C TYR A 78 -3.50 -0.04 14.63
N GLN A 79 -2.96 0.41 15.75
CA GLN A 79 -3.76 0.99 16.83
C GLN A 79 -4.59 2.18 16.34
N TRP A 80 -4.00 3.04 15.51
CA TRP A 80 -4.70 4.17 14.92
C TRP A 80 -5.83 3.73 13.97
N ILE A 81 -5.60 2.79 13.03
CA ILE A 81 -6.69 2.32 12.15
C ILE A 81 -7.82 1.68 12.95
N TYR A 82 -7.49 0.84 13.94
CA TYR A 82 -8.52 0.22 14.78
C TYR A 82 -9.33 1.26 15.54
N ALA A 83 -8.69 2.31 16.05
CA ALA A 83 -9.39 3.40 16.71
C ALA A 83 -10.32 4.16 15.74
N VAL A 84 -9.86 4.44 14.51
CA VAL A 84 -10.71 5.05 13.46
C VAL A 84 -11.92 4.17 13.14
N LEU A 85 -11.73 2.86 13.00
CA LEU A 85 -12.83 1.93 12.73
C LEU A 85 -13.85 1.90 13.87
N VAL A 86 -13.39 1.89 15.13
CA VAL A 86 -14.27 1.95 16.30
C VAL A 86 -15.10 3.24 16.30
N GLU A 87 -14.49 4.40 16.04
CA GLU A 87 -15.20 5.68 15.94
C GLU A 87 -16.25 5.68 14.82
N GLU A 88 -15.93 5.14 13.63
CA GLU A 88 -16.89 5.02 12.53
C GLU A 88 -18.08 4.11 12.89
N VAL A 89 -17.82 2.99 13.59
CA VAL A 89 -18.86 2.06 14.06
C VAL A 89 -19.72 2.68 15.15
N ASP A 90 -19.12 3.43 16.08
CA ASP A 90 -19.85 4.11 17.16
C ASP A 90 -20.76 5.21 16.61
N LEU A 91 -20.29 6.00 15.65
CA LEU A 91 -21.11 6.98 14.94
C LEU A 91 -22.26 6.30 14.18
N TYR A 92 -21.99 5.19 13.50
CA TYR A 92 -23.03 4.41 12.84
C TYR A 92 -24.07 3.88 13.85
N ALA A 93 -23.64 3.38 15.01
CA ALA A 93 -24.52 2.86 16.05
C ALA A 93 -25.42 3.96 16.66
N ILE A 94 -24.86 5.15 16.93
CA ILE A 94 -25.62 6.30 17.44
C ILE A 94 -26.71 6.69 16.44
N ILE A 95 -26.33 6.89 15.17
CA ILE A 95 -27.25 7.33 14.12
C ILE A 95 -28.35 6.26 13.90
N ARG A 96 -28.00 4.97 13.94
CA ARG A 96 -28.95 3.87 13.80
C ARG A 96 -29.93 3.83 14.96
N THR A 97 -29.46 4.08 16.17
CA THR A 97 -30.31 4.13 17.37
C THR A 97 -31.31 5.28 17.29
N VAL A 98 -30.87 6.46 16.84
CA VAL A 98 -31.76 7.62 16.64
C VAL A 98 -32.83 7.33 15.57
N TYR A 99 -32.43 6.74 14.44
CA TYR A 99 -33.37 6.38 13.37
C TYR A 99 -34.41 5.34 13.82
N VAL A 100 -33.98 4.27 14.50
CA VAL A 100 -34.89 3.24 15.01
C VAL A 100 -35.83 3.82 16.07
N ALA A 101 -35.31 4.60 17.03
CA ALA A 101 -36.12 5.23 18.07
C ALA A 101 -37.21 6.13 17.47
N ALA A 102 -36.88 6.89 16.42
CA ALA A 102 -37.86 7.72 15.76
C ALA A 102 -38.85 6.93 14.87
N SER A 103 -38.42 5.84 14.24
CA SER A 103 -39.32 4.97 13.45
C SER A 103 -40.38 4.26 14.29
N ILE A 104 -40.10 4.01 15.58
CA ILE A 104 -41.04 3.40 16.54
C ILE A 104 -42.17 4.38 16.93
N SER A 105 -41.97 5.69 16.77
CA SER A 105 -42.93 6.71 17.20
C SER A 105 -44.24 6.77 16.39
N GLN A 106 -44.38 5.96 15.33
CA GLN A 106 -45.55 5.87 14.42
C GLN A 106 -45.98 7.20 13.76
N ASP A 107 -45.25 8.29 13.96
CA ASP A 107 -45.62 9.61 13.45
C ASP A 107 -45.12 9.80 12.00
N PRO A 108 -46.01 9.94 10.99
CA PRO A 108 -45.61 10.02 9.58
C PRO A 108 -44.75 11.25 9.24
N ALA A 109 -44.80 12.31 10.06
CA ALA A 109 -44.00 13.51 9.86
C ALA A 109 -42.52 13.29 10.23
N LEU A 110 -42.26 12.49 11.27
CA LEU A 110 -40.89 12.16 11.71
C LEU A 110 -40.19 11.23 10.71
N THR A 111 -40.92 10.31 10.08
CA THR A 111 -40.34 9.40 9.09
C THR A 111 -39.92 10.12 7.80
N VAL A 112 -40.69 11.10 7.35
CA VAL A 112 -40.33 11.95 6.19
C VAL A 112 -39.14 12.86 6.52
N PHE A 113 -39.10 13.43 7.73
CA PHE A 113 -37.99 14.29 8.16
C PHE A 113 -36.68 13.52 8.33
N LEU A 114 -36.75 12.23 8.68
CA LEU A 114 -35.59 11.37 8.90
C LEU A 114 -35.22 10.52 7.68
N ALA A 115 -35.98 10.58 6.59
CA ALA A 115 -35.61 9.91 5.34
C ALA A 115 -34.18 10.24 4.85
N PRO A 116 -33.64 11.47 5.00
CA PRO A 116 -32.26 11.77 4.66
C PRO A 116 -31.19 10.99 5.45
N LEU A 117 -31.51 10.47 6.64
CA LEU A 117 -30.59 9.63 7.42
C LEU A 117 -30.28 8.30 6.74
N SER A 118 -31.16 7.80 5.86
CA SER A 118 -30.87 6.57 5.12
C SER A 118 -29.65 6.71 4.20
N PHE A 119 -29.46 7.89 3.60
CA PHE A 119 -28.28 8.20 2.80
C PHE A 119 -27.01 8.27 3.66
N ILE A 120 -27.11 8.79 4.88
CA ILE A 120 -26.01 8.84 5.84
C ILE A 120 -25.57 7.43 6.26
N PHE A 121 -26.51 6.48 6.40
CA PHE A 121 -26.16 5.07 6.67
C PHE A 121 -25.38 4.42 5.54
N SER A 122 -25.84 4.58 4.31
CA SER A 122 -25.14 4.03 3.14
C SER A 122 -23.75 4.65 3.00
N PHE A 123 -23.62 5.94 3.32
CA PHE A 123 -22.36 6.66 3.29
C PHE A 123 -21.38 6.16 4.37
N LEU A 124 -21.81 6.08 5.64
CA LEU A 124 -20.97 5.58 6.74
C LEU A 124 -20.56 4.11 6.54
N THR A 125 -21.46 3.29 5.99
CA THR A 125 -21.12 1.90 5.64
C THR A 125 -20.05 1.85 4.55
N GLY A 126 -20.11 2.77 3.57
CA GLY A 126 -19.07 2.96 2.57
C GLY A 126 -17.73 3.34 3.20
N LEU A 127 -17.71 4.27 4.16
CA LEU A 127 -16.49 4.68 4.87
C LEU A 127 -15.88 3.52 5.66
N ILE A 128 -16.67 2.79 6.45
CA ILE A 128 -16.22 1.60 7.18
C ILE A 128 -15.58 0.59 6.21
N THR A 129 -16.24 0.34 5.07
CA THR A 129 -15.70 -0.56 4.05
C THR A 129 -14.35 -0.06 3.52
N THR A 130 -14.20 1.26 3.28
CA THR A 130 -12.90 1.81 2.85
C THR A 130 -11.81 1.65 3.90
N THR A 131 -12.09 1.94 5.17
CA THR A 131 -11.15 1.76 6.28
C THR A 131 -10.75 0.30 6.44
N GLU A 132 -11.70 -0.64 6.31
CA GLU A 132 -11.43 -2.07 6.32
C GLU A 132 -10.56 -2.52 5.14
N THR A 133 -10.82 -2.03 3.92
CA THR A 133 -9.97 -2.36 2.76
C THR A 133 -8.54 -1.87 2.96
N LEU A 134 -8.35 -0.68 3.54
CA LEU A 134 -7.04 -0.13 3.89
C LEU A 134 -6.34 -0.99 4.94
N LEU A 135 -7.06 -1.49 5.95
CA LEU A 135 -6.54 -2.43 6.94
C LEU A 135 -6.07 -3.73 6.27
N VAL A 136 -6.86 -4.31 5.38
CA VAL A 136 -6.48 -5.54 4.65
C VAL A 136 -5.23 -5.31 3.81
N ILE A 137 -5.16 -4.21 3.04
CA ILE A 137 -3.97 -3.85 2.26
C ILE A 137 -2.74 -3.72 3.17
N SER A 138 -2.91 -3.07 4.33
CA SER A 138 -1.86 -2.87 5.31
C SER A 138 -1.30 -4.18 5.85
N ASN A 139 -2.19 -5.11 6.22
CA ASN A 139 -1.81 -6.45 6.68
C ASN A 139 -1.04 -7.22 5.60
N VAL A 140 -1.49 -7.13 4.34
CA VAL A 140 -0.78 -7.75 3.22
C VAL A 140 0.63 -7.17 3.07
N VAL A 141 0.78 -5.85 3.14
CA VAL A 141 2.09 -5.20 3.02
C VAL A 141 3.00 -5.58 4.19
N TYR A 142 2.50 -5.54 5.43
CA TYR A 142 3.31 -5.82 6.61
C TYR A 142 3.89 -7.24 6.60
N GLU A 143 3.06 -8.24 6.27
CA GLU A 143 3.45 -9.64 6.28
C GLU A 143 4.24 -10.05 5.02
N TYR A 144 3.84 -9.56 3.84
CA TYR A 144 4.39 -10.01 2.56
C TYR A 144 5.41 -9.08 1.92
N ALA A 145 5.74 -7.92 2.49
CA ALA A 145 6.79 -7.03 1.95
C ALA A 145 8.13 -7.74 1.69
N PRO A 146 8.68 -8.57 2.61
CA PRO A 146 9.89 -9.33 2.34
C PRO A 146 9.73 -10.30 1.16
N VAL A 147 8.55 -10.91 1.03
CA VAL A 147 8.23 -11.84 -0.07
C VAL A 147 8.19 -11.09 -1.41
N PHE A 148 7.62 -9.88 -1.47
CA PHE A 148 7.64 -9.05 -2.68
C PHE A 148 9.05 -8.69 -3.12
N VAL A 149 9.93 -8.32 -2.19
CA VAL A 149 11.34 -8.04 -2.50
C VAL A 149 12.03 -9.28 -3.07
N VAL A 150 11.84 -10.44 -2.44
CA VAL A 150 12.48 -11.70 -2.84
C VAL A 150 11.97 -12.20 -4.20
N LEU A 151 10.67 -12.12 -4.45
CA LEU A 151 10.08 -12.39 -5.77
C LEU A 151 10.61 -11.42 -6.83
N GLY A 152 10.76 -10.15 -6.46
CA GLY A 152 11.33 -9.15 -7.35
C GLY A 152 12.77 -9.45 -7.75
N ILE A 153 13.59 -9.91 -6.80
CA ILE A 153 14.95 -10.39 -7.06
C ILE A 153 14.93 -11.62 -7.98
N LEU A 154 14.02 -12.57 -7.76
CA LEU A 154 13.86 -13.74 -8.65
C LEU A 154 13.58 -13.32 -10.09
N PHE A 155 12.62 -12.41 -10.31
CA PHE A 155 12.29 -11.94 -11.65
C PHE A 155 13.45 -11.19 -12.31
N LEU A 156 14.27 -10.52 -11.51
CA LEU A 156 15.48 -9.82 -11.97
C LEU A 156 16.61 -10.81 -12.35
N SER A 157 16.65 -12.00 -11.75
CA SER A 157 17.56 -13.10 -12.11
C SER A 157 17.17 -13.86 -13.38
N ILE A 158 15.99 -13.63 -13.96
CA ILE A 158 15.57 -14.34 -15.19
C ILE A 158 16.45 -13.88 -16.36
N PRO A 159 16.99 -14.82 -17.17
CA PRO A 159 17.85 -14.48 -18.30
C PRO A 159 17.11 -13.63 -19.34
N PHE A 160 17.88 -12.91 -20.17
CA PHE A 160 17.37 -12.03 -21.23
C PHE A 160 16.52 -10.84 -20.76
N ARG A 161 16.57 -10.48 -19.47
CA ARG A 161 15.87 -9.30 -18.90
C ARG A 161 14.34 -9.36 -19.01
N ILE A 162 13.76 -10.53 -19.24
CA ILE A 162 12.30 -10.68 -19.44
C ILE A 162 11.53 -10.23 -18.19
N GLY A 163 12.02 -10.59 -17.00
CA GLY A 163 11.39 -10.24 -15.73
C GLY A 163 11.84 -8.90 -15.13
N ARG A 164 12.74 -8.16 -15.77
CA ARG A 164 13.44 -7.03 -15.11
C ARG A 164 12.48 -5.92 -14.67
N SER A 165 11.51 -5.55 -15.50
CA SER A 165 10.54 -4.48 -15.19
C SER A 165 9.65 -4.81 -14.00
N VAL A 166 9.12 -6.05 -13.97
CA VAL A 166 8.28 -6.59 -12.90
C VAL A 166 9.10 -6.82 -11.64
N GLY A 167 10.35 -7.28 -11.79
CA GLY A 167 11.24 -7.53 -10.67
C GLY A 167 11.54 -6.28 -9.85
N GLY A 168 11.95 -5.19 -10.52
CA GLY A 168 12.19 -3.95 -9.80
C GLY A 168 10.92 -3.24 -9.34
N SER A 169 9.77 -3.44 -9.99
CA SER A 169 8.51 -2.90 -9.49
C SER A 169 8.06 -3.56 -8.19
N LEU A 170 8.27 -4.88 -8.06
CA LEU A 170 7.99 -5.63 -6.84
C LEU A 170 8.93 -5.26 -5.69
N ILE A 171 10.23 -5.08 -5.98
CA ILE A 171 11.20 -4.60 -4.97
C ILE A 171 10.79 -3.20 -4.50
N ALA A 172 10.51 -2.29 -5.44
CA ALA A 172 10.12 -0.93 -5.11
C ALA A 172 8.81 -0.88 -4.30
N PHE A 173 7.82 -1.69 -4.69
CA PHE A 173 6.54 -1.78 -3.97
C PHE A 173 6.77 -2.24 -2.53
N GLY A 174 7.50 -3.35 -2.35
CA GLY A 174 7.82 -3.86 -1.02
C GLY A 174 8.52 -2.83 -0.14
N VAL A 175 9.52 -2.13 -0.67
CA VAL A 175 10.29 -1.11 0.07
C VAL A 175 9.44 0.11 0.42
N VAL A 176 8.77 0.71 -0.56
CA VAL A 176 8.03 1.97 -0.38
C VAL A 176 6.79 1.74 0.49
N PHE A 177 5.97 0.74 0.16
CA PHE A 177 4.75 0.50 0.94
C PHE A 177 5.08 0.05 2.36
N TYR A 178 6.12 -0.76 2.56
CA TYR A 178 6.46 -1.16 3.93
C TYR A 178 6.95 0.00 4.80
N SER A 179 7.70 0.93 4.20
CA SER A 179 8.34 2.02 4.94
C SER A 179 7.46 3.26 5.10
N ALA A 180 6.61 3.54 4.12
CA ALA A 180 5.84 4.78 4.07
C ALA A 180 4.40 4.58 4.53
N LEU A 181 3.73 3.46 4.23
CA LEU A 181 2.34 3.24 4.62
C LEU A 181 2.02 3.53 6.11
N PRO A 182 2.84 3.12 7.09
CA PRO A 182 2.52 3.40 8.49
C PRO A 182 2.65 4.89 8.88
N TYR A 183 3.18 5.77 8.01
CA TYR A 183 3.27 7.22 8.20
C TYR A 183 1.93 7.94 7.97
N LEU A 184 0.92 7.28 7.41
CA LEU A 184 -0.39 7.85 7.12
C LEU A 184 -1.03 8.65 8.29
N PRO A 185 -1.01 8.20 9.55
CA PRO A 185 -1.59 8.96 10.67
C PRO A 185 -0.85 10.29 10.89
N GLN A 186 0.47 10.30 10.75
CA GLN A 186 1.29 11.50 10.89
C GLN A 186 1.10 12.45 9.71
N PHE A 187 0.89 11.90 8.51
CA PHE A 187 0.51 12.68 7.34
C PHE A 187 -0.82 13.41 7.57
N LEU A 188 -1.86 12.73 8.06
CA LEU A 188 -3.17 13.34 8.33
C LEU A 188 -3.11 14.42 9.42
N THR A 189 -2.41 14.15 10.52
CA THR A 189 -2.23 15.15 11.59
C THR A 189 -1.45 16.37 11.12
N SER A 190 -0.47 16.21 10.21
CA SER A 190 0.25 17.35 9.63
C SER A 190 -0.61 18.26 8.75
N LEU A 191 -1.71 17.71 8.21
CA LEU A 191 -2.72 18.44 7.45
C LEU A 191 -3.83 19.03 8.33
N GLY A 192 -3.74 18.84 9.65
CA GLY A 192 -4.72 19.34 10.61
C GLY A 192 -5.96 18.46 10.77
N ILE A 193 -5.92 17.22 10.26
CA ILE A 193 -7.08 16.32 10.24
C ILE A 193 -6.94 15.32 11.38
N ASN A 194 -7.89 15.35 12.31
CA ASN A 194 -7.94 14.43 13.44
C ASN A 194 -9.30 13.73 13.49
N ILE A 195 -9.33 12.50 12.97
CA ILE A 195 -10.55 11.67 12.89
C ILE A 195 -11.00 11.17 14.27
N LEU A 196 -10.10 11.12 15.26
CA LEU A 196 -10.35 10.53 16.58
C LEU A 196 -10.98 11.49 17.60
N ASN A 197 -11.36 12.71 17.20
CA ASN A 197 -11.91 13.71 18.11
C ASN A 197 -13.29 14.22 17.66
N ILE A 198 -14.16 13.31 17.24
CA ILE A 198 -15.55 13.63 16.86
C ILE A 198 -16.44 13.41 18.09
N SER A 199 -16.34 14.31 19.08
CA SER A 199 -17.23 14.26 20.24
C SER A 199 -18.52 15.03 19.97
N VAL A 200 -19.66 14.34 19.90
CA VAL A 200 -20.98 14.99 19.84
C VAL A 200 -21.32 15.52 21.23
N SER A 201 -21.14 16.83 21.43
CA SER A 201 -21.51 17.52 22.67
C SER A 201 -22.76 18.37 22.45
N GLY A 202 -23.94 17.81 22.73
CA GLY A 202 -25.20 18.55 22.71
C GLY A 202 -26.40 17.70 23.09
N ASN A 203 -27.21 18.19 24.02
CA ASN A 203 -28.47 17.54 24.44
C ASN A 203 -29.62 17.77 23.44
N ASP A 204 -29.44 18.60 22.42
CA ASP A 204 -30.47 18.98 21.44
C ASP A 204 -30.26 18.26 20.09
N ILE A 205 -31.29 17.53 19.65
CA ILE A 205 -31.30 16.73 18.40
C ILE A 205 -31.01 17.59 17.16
N THR A 206 -31.46 18.84 17.12
CA THR A 206 -31.21 19.76 16.00
C THR A 206 -29.75 20.24 15.94
N ASN A 207 -29.12 20.43 17.10
CA ASN A 207 -27.72 20.85 17.16
C ASN A 207 -26.77 19.69 16.86
N THR A 208 -27.13 18.47 17.27
CA THR A 208 -26.37 17.27 16.91
C THR A 208 -26.47 16.96 15.42
N VAL A 209 -27.65 17.08 14.81
CA VAL A 209 -27.81 16.90 13.35
C VAL A 209 -27.04 17.96 12.57
N ASN A 210 -27.06 19.22 12.99
CA ASN A 210 -26.27 20.27 12.34
C ASN A 210 -24.75 20.04 12.51
N PHE A 211 -24.27 19.65 13.69
CA PHE A 211 -22.86 19.33 13.90
C PHE A 211 -22.40 18.15 13.01
N LEU A 212 -23.22 17.11 12.90
CA LEU A 212 -22.94 15.95 12.07
C LEU A 212 -22.83 16.32 10.59
N ILE A 213 -23.76 17.13 10.07
CA ILE A 213 -23.79 17.54 8.66
C ILE A 213 -22.66 18.53 8.33
N THR A 214 -22.36 19.48 9.21
CA THR A 214 -21.47 20.59 8.88
C THR A 214 -20.00 20.32 9.20
N GLN A 215 -19.70 19.43 10.15
CA GLN A 215 -18.31 19.22 10.63
C GLN A 215 -17.91 17.74 10.68
N ALA A 216 -18.73 16.85 11.21
CA ALA A 216 -18.32 15.45 11.37
C ALA A 216 -18.21 14.70 10.04
N ILE A 217 -19.22 14.82 9.16
CA ILE A 217 -19.22 14.13 7.86
C ILE A 217 -18.07 14.61 6.97
N PRO A 218 -17.84 15.93 6.76
CA PRO A 218 -16.70 16.40 5.96
C PRO A 218 -15.35 15.92 6.49
N LEU A 219 -15.14 15.95 7.82
CA LEU A 219 -13.89 15.50 8.44
C LEU A 219 -13.66 13.99 8.24
N LEU A 220 -14.73 13.18 8.33
CA LEU A 220 -14.66 11.76 8.03
C LEU A 220 -14.35 11.50 6.55
N VAL A 221 -15.02 12.19 5.63
CA VAL A 221 -14.78 12.09 4.18
C VAL A 221 -13.31 12.39 3.87
N GLU A 222 -12.80 13.49 4.42
CA GLU A 222 -11.43 13.91 4.20
C GLU A 222 -10.45 12.89 4.80
N GLY A 223 -10.63 12.56 6.08
CA GLY A 223 -9.69 11.76 6.85
C GLY A 223 -9.65 10.27 6.51
N THR A 224 -10.75 9.66 6.07
CA THR A 224 -10.82 8.21 5.82
C THR A 224 -10.89 7.85 4.33
N LEU A 225 -11.34 8.77 3.48
CA LEU A 225 -11.43 8.53 2.03
C LEU A 225 -10.43 9.36 1.23
N VAL A 226 -10.54 10.70 1.26
CA VAL A 226 -9.80 11.56 0.32
C VAL A 226 -8.29 11.52 0.55
N PHE A 227 -7.84 11.78 1.77
CA PHE A 227 -6.40 11.85 2.06
C PHE A 227 -5.71 10.49 2.06
N PRO A 228 -6.32 9.40 2.55
CA PRO A 228 -5.76 8.06 2.38
C PRO A 228 -5.59 7.66 0.90
N ILE A 229 -6.56 7.95 0.03
CA ILE A 229 -6.45 7.69 -1.41
C ILE A 229 -5.33 8.55 -2.02
N ALA A 230 -5.29 9.85 -1.72
CA ALA A 230 -4.23 10.73 -2.19
C ALA A 230 -2.84 10.24 -1.74
N TYR A 231 -2.74 9.75 -0.51
CA TYR A 231 -1.52 9.19 0.04
C TYR A 231 -1.09 7.92 -0.72
N LEU A 232 -2.01 6.99 -0.99
CA LEU A 232 -1.73 5.79 -1.80
C LEU A 232 -1.28 6.13 -3.23
N ILE A 233 -1.82 7.20 -3.83
CA ILE A 233 -1.37 7.70 -5.14
C ILE A 233 0.07 8.22 -5.06
N ILE A 234 0.42 8.99 -4.02
CA ILE A 234 1.79 9.46 -3.80
C ILE A 234 2.75 8.27 -3.66
N LEU A 235 2.38 7.26 -2.85
CA LEU A 235 3.18 6.05 -2.68
C LEU A 235 3.36 5.27 -3.99
N SER A 236 2.32 5.19 -4.81
CA SER A 236 2.39 4.61 -6.14
C SER A 236 3.38 5.35 -7.04
N GLY A 237 3.34 6.68 -7.06
CA GLY A 237 4.28 7.51 -7.80
C GLY A 237 5.74 7.27 -7.38
N ILE A 238 6.01 7.24 -6.07
CA ILE A 238 7.35 6.94 -5.52
C ILE A 238 7.78 5.51 -5.89
N THR A 239 6.86 4.55 -5.85
CA THR A 239 7.12 3.16 -6.22
C THR A 239 7.54 3.03 -7.69
N ILE A 240 6.87 3.73 -8.60
CA ILE A 240 7.24 3.75 -10.03
C ILE A 240 8.62 4.39 -10.21
N GLY A 241 8.89 5.50 -9.52
CA GLY A 241 10.18 6.18 -9.53
C GLY A 241 11.33 5.27 -9.07
N LEU A 242 11.19 4.66 -7.89
CA LEU A 242 12.18 3.74 -7.35
C LEU A 242 12.34 2.49 -8.22
N GLY A 243 11.24 1.92 -8.72
CA GLY A 243 11.27 0.77 -9.63
C GLY A 243 12.01 1.08 -10.93
N SER A 244 11.87 2.30 -11.45
CA SER A 244 12.61 2.74 -12.63
C SER A 244 14.10 2.91 -12.35
N ALA A 245 14.47 3.43 -11.17
CA ALA A 245 15.86 3.55 -10.74
C ALA A 245 16.53 2.19 -10.53
N ILE A 246 15.81 1.22 -9.94
CA ILE A 246 16.28 -0.16 -9.74
C ILE A 246 16.47 -0.89 -11.08
N THR A 247 15.59 -0.67 -12.04
CA THR A 247 15.65 -1.45 -13.29
C THR A 247 16.50 -0.78 -14.37
N GLY A 248 16.62 0.55 -14.34
CA GLY A 248 17.14 1.34 -15.46
C GLY A 248 16.19 1.38 -16.66
N TYR A 249 14.92 1.02 -16.46
CA TYR A 249 13.86 0.97 -17.46
C TYR A 249 12.58 1.60 -16.91
N SER A 250 11.61 1.95 -17.78
CA SER A 250 10.26 2.31 -17.32
C SER A 250 9.65 1.14 -16.56
N SER A 251 9.41 1.33 -15.26
CA SER A 251 8.74 0.37 -14.40
C SER A 251 7.23 0.64 -14.39
N ARG A 252 6.42 -0.42 -14.38
CA ARG A 252 4.96 -0.33 -14.16
C ARG A 252 4.67 -0.91 -12.80
N MET A 253 3.74 -0.31 -12.06
CA MET A 253 3.34 -0.83 -10.76
C MET A 253 2.82 -2.27 -10.91
N PRO A 254 3.17 -3.20 -10.00
CA PRO A 254 2.72 -4.60 -10.10
C PRO A 254 1.20 -4.73 -9.90
N ILE A 255 0.56 -3.75 -9.26
CA ILE A 255 -0.89 -3.64 -9.12
C ILE A 255 -1.31 -2.33 -9.81
N PRO A 256 -2.14 -2.36 -10.86
CA PRO A 256 -2.66 -1.13 -11.43
C PRO A 256 -3.63 -0.50 -10.42
N ILE A 257 -3.32 0.71 -9.96
CA ILE A 257 -4.32 1.58 -9.34
C ILE A 257 -5.02 2.27 -10.50
N GLU A 258 -6.08 1.64 -11.03
CA GLU A 258 -6.95 2.30 -12.01
C GLU A 258 -7.78 3.34 -11.27
N ILE A 259 -7.45 4.61 -11.50
CA ILE A 259 -8.23 5.76 -11.06
C ILE A 259 -9.40 5.86 -12.04
N PHE A 260 -10.61 5.50 -11.60
CA PHE A 260 -11.85 5.89 -12.27
C PHE A 260 -12.32 7.23 -11.72
#